data_AF-A0A1Q7LIP5-F1
#
_entry.id   AF-A0A1Q7LIP5-F1
#
_cell.length_a   1.000
_cell.length_b   1.000
_cell.length_c   1.000
_cell.angle_alpha   90.00
_cell.angle_beta   90.00
_cell.angle_gamma   90.00
#
_symmetry.space_group_name_H-M   'P 1'
#
loop_
_entity.id
_entity.type
_entity.pdbx_description
1 polymer ?
#
loop_
_entity_poly.entity_id
_entity_poly.type
_entity_poly.pdbx_seq_one_letter_code
_entity_poly.pdbx_strand_id
1 'polypeptide(L)'
;MGRVATGVMVLISLLWIPVIQGSKGLYDYLQGVQGYLAPPIFAVFFLGVSFKRLNAKGCLAALLVGFLLGAFRLAVDTPVSLGMAGFAQGYPTGSFLWIVNNVYFQYYSLFIFVVSCLTMVVVSTLTAAPEAPKVTNLTFATVTAESREQSRASWNRWDVINSGVVLGLILLAYLYFTG
;
A
#
# COMPACT_ATOMS: atom_id res chain seq x y z
N MET A 1 1.79 12.00 -29.21
CA MET A 1 1.38 11.91 -27.79
C MET A 1 2.44 11.28 -26.89
N GLY A 2 2.96 10.08 -27.16
CA GLY A 2 3.96 9.42 -26.30
C GLY A 2 5.21 10.27 -25.98
N ARG A 3 5.86 10.86 -27.00
CA ARG A 3 7.04 11.73 -26.81
C ARG A 3 6.76 12.98 -25.97
N VAL A 4 5.56 13.55 -26.08
CA VAL A 4 5.13 14.71 -25.30
C VAL A 4 4.91 14.29 -23.84
N ALA A 5 4.24 13.17 -23.60
CA ALA A 5 4.07 12.63 -22.25
C ALA A 5 5.42 12.32 -21.59
N THR A 6 6.36 11.69 -22.32
CA THR A 6 7.72 11.46 -21.82
C THR A 6 8.44 12.78 -21.48
N GLY A 7 8.36 13.78 -22.36
CA GLY A 7 8.96 15.10 -22.10
C GLY A 7 8.41 15.75 -20.84
N VAL A 8 7.09 15.74 -20.65
CA VAL A 8 6.42 16.28 -19.45
C VAL A 8 6.85 15.52 -18.19
N MET A 9 6.88 14.18 -18.23
CA MET A 9 7.31 13.36 -17.09
C MET A 9 8.76 13.61 -16.69
N VAL A 10 9.65 13.83 -17.66
CA VAL A 10 11.05 14.19 -17.38
C VAL A 10 11.14 15.54 -16.69
N LEU A 11 10.41 16.55 -17.16
CA LEU A 11 10.39 17.87 -16.52
C LEU A 11 9.87 17.80 -15.08
N ILE A 12 8.78 17.07 -14.84
CA ILE A 12 8.24 16.85 -13.48
C ILE A 12 9.28 16.15 -12.60
N SER A 13 9.96 15.11 -13.12
CA SER A 13 10.98 14.37 -12.37
C SER A 13 12.18 15.24 -12.00
N LEU A 14 12.64 16.11 -12.91
CA LEU A 14 13.72 17.07 -12.66
C LEU A 14 13.32 18.09 -11.59
N LEU A 15 12.09 18.61 -11.65
CA LEU A 15 11.55 19.52 -10.63
C LEU A 15 11.41 18.85 -9.25
N TRP A 16 11.36 17.52 -9.20
CA TRP A 16 11.19 16.75 -7.96
C TRP A 16 12.52 16.39 -7.26
N ILE A 17 13.66 16.56 -7.92
CA ILE A 17 15.00 16.34 -7.34
C ILE A 17 15.21 17.03 -5.97
N PRO A 18 14.89 18.33 -5.77
CA PRO A 18 15.12 18.98 -4.48
C PRO A 18 14.31 18.35 -3.34
N VAL A 19 13.11 17.82 -3.62
CA VAL A 19 12.30 17.12 -2.61
C VAL A 19 13.01 15.85 -2.14
N ILE A 20 13.61 15.10 -3.08
CA ILE A 20 14.32 13.85 -2.79
C ILE A 20 15.59 14.13 -1.97
N GLN A 21 16.33 15.19 -2.33
CA GLN A 21 17.54 15.60 -1.61
C GLN A 21 17.27 16.05 -0.18
N GLY A 22 16.05 16.52 0.10
CA GLY A 22 15.59 16.88 1.44
C GLY A 22 15.30 15.70 2.38
N SER A 23 15.26 14.48 1.86
CA SER A 23 15.03 13.27 2.67
C SER A 23 16.33 12.74 3.28
N LYS A 24 16.19 11.92 4.35
CA LYS A 24 17.31 11.24 5.04
C LYS A 24 18.08 10.27 4.12
N GLY A 25 17.50 9.90 2.99
CA GLY A 25 18.11 9.09 1.95
C GLY A 25 17.12 8.73 0.84
N LEU A 26 17.63 8.33 -0.32
CA LEU A 26 16.80 7.92 -1.46
C LEU A 26 15.92 6.71 -1.12
N TYR A 27 16.47 5.72 -0.40
CA TYR A 27 15.73 4.52 -0.01
C TYR A 27 14.56 4.85 0.91
N ASP A 28 14.79 5.65 1.96
CA ASP A 28 13.75 6.08 2.91
C ASP A 28 12.66 6.90 2.22
N TYR A 29 13.04 7.76 1.26
CA TYR A 29 12.08 8.52 0.46
C TYR A 29 11.20 7.59 -0.38
N LEU A 30 11.81 6.67 -1.14
CA LEU A 30 11.08 5.74 -2.01
C LEU A 30 10.19 4.82 -1.20
N GLN A 31 10.69 4.27 -0.09
CA GLN A 31 9.90 3.43 0.82
C GLN A 31 8.78 4.22 1.51
N GLY A 32 9.03 5.48 1.86
CA GLY A 32 8.01 6.37 2.41
C GLY A 32 6.87 6.60 1.43
N VAL A 33 7.18 7.04 0.20
CA VAL A 33 6.17 7.29 -0.84
C VAL A 33 5.40 6.00 -1.19
N GLN A 34 6.09 4.87 -1.34
CA GLN A 34 5.45 3.57 -1.56
C GLN A 34 4.57 3.18 -0.37
N GLY A 35 5.06 3.39 0.85
CA GLY A 35 4.33 3.17 2.09
C GLY A 35 3.07 4.03 2.24
N TYR A 36 2.96 5.14 1.52
CA TYR A 36 1.76 5.97 1.53
C TYR A 36 0.70 5.54 0.49
N LEU A 37 1.13 4.89 -0.60
CA LEU A 37 0.26 4.56 -1.73
C LEU A 37 -0.09 3.06 -1.84
N ALA A 38 0.80 2.17 -1.41
CA ALA A 38 0.61 0.72 -1.47
C ALA A 38 -0.45 0.17 -0.49
N PRO A 39 -0.60 0.67 0.74
CA PRO A 39 -1.55 0.11 1.72
C PRO A 39 -3.01 -0.02 1.25
N PRO A 40 -3.64 1.00 0.64
CA PRO A 40 -5.03 0.88 0.19
C PRO A 40 -5.20 -0.16 -0.93
N ILE A 41 -4.22 -0.26 -1.82
CA ILE A 41 -4.21 -1.25 -2.90
C ILE A 41 -4.15 -2.66 -2.29
N PHE A 42 -3.21 -2.87 -1.36
CA PHE A 42 -3.10 -4.13 -0.63
C PHE A 42 -4.39 -4.49 0.12
N ALA A 43 -4.99 -3.53 0.84
CA ALA A 43 -6.26 -3.72 1.55
C ALA A 43 -7.38 -4.21 0.60
N VAL A 44 -7.53 -3.57 -0.55
CA VAL A 44 -8.56 -3.93 -1.53
C VAL A 44 -8.33 -5.32 -2.12
N PHE A 45 -7.09 -5.67 -2.50
CA PHE A 45 -6.80 -7.00 -3.03
C PHE A 45 -6.94 -8.09 -1.97
N PHE A 46 -6.33 -7.88 -0.81
CA PHE A 46 -6.31 -8.88 0.27
C PHE A 46 -7.72 -9.15 0.79
N LEU A 47 -8.46 -8.11 1.15
CA LEU A 47 -9.82 -8.27 1.65
C LEU A 47 -10.79 -8.66 0.54
N GLY A 48 -10.61 -8.14 -0.68
CA GLY A 48 -11.47 -8.43 -1.83
C GLY A 48 -11.48 -9.92 -2.16
N VAL A 49 -10.32 -10.57 -2.13
CA VAL A 49 -10.22 -12.03 -2.31
C VAL A 49 -10.70 -12.79 -1.07
N SER A 50 -10.54 -12.23 0.14
CA SER A 50 -10.91 -12.91 1.38
C SER A 50 -12.41 -12.87 1.70
N PHE A 51 -13.14 -11.84 1.26
CA PHE A 51 -14.53 -11.61 1.66
C PHE A 51 -15.47 -11.39 0.46
N LYS A 52 -16.36 -12.36 0.24
CA LYS A 52 -17.40 -12.32 -0.82
C LYS A 52 -18.41 -11.17 -0.71
N ARG A 53 -18.55 -10.53 0.45
CA ARG A 53 -19.51 -9.42 0.66
C ARG A 53 -18.96 -8.08 0.18
N LEU A 54 -17.65 -7.99 -0.08
CA LEU A 54 -17.05 -6.73 -0.49
C LEU A 54 -17.36 -6.46 -1.96
N ASN A 55 -17.66 -5.20 -2.28
CA ASN A 55 -18.12 -4.80 -3.59
C ASN A 55 -17.26 -3.67 -4.18
N ALA A 56 -17.42 -3.42 -5.48
CA ALA A 56 -16.64 -2.42 -6.21
C ALA A 56 -16.75 -1.00 -5.63
N LYS A 57 -17.91 -0.64 -5.06
CA LYS A 57 -18.11 0.68 -4.43
C LYS A 57 -17.27 0.82 -3.16
N GLY A 58 -17.24 -0.21 -2.31
CA GLY A 58 -16.39 -0.24 -1.14
C GLY A 58 -14.90 -0.25 -1.48
N CYS A 59 -14.51 -1.00 -2.51
CA CYS A 59 -13.14 -0.99 -3.03
C CYS A 59 -12.72 0.42 -3.49
N LEU A 60 -13.55 1.07 -4.32
CA LEU A 60 -13.27 2.41 -4.83
C LEU A 60 -13.18 3.43 -3.69
N ALA A 61 -14.11 3.37 -2.72
CA ALA A 61 -14.08 4.25 -1.55
C ALA A 61 -12.80 4.06 -0.73
N ALA A 62 -12.36 2.82 -0.50
CA ALA A 62 -11.13 2.53 0.23
C ALA A 62 -9.87 3.04 -0.49
N LEU A 63 -9.82 2.91 -1.82
CA LEU A 63 -8.73 3.47 -2.64
C LEU A 63 -8.71 4.99 -2.59
N LEU A 64 -9.87 5.64 -2.73
CA LEU A 64 -9.96 7.10 -2.69
C LEU A 64 -9.58 7.65 -1.31
N VAL A 65 -10.14 7.09 -0.24
CA VAL A 65 -9.82 7.52 1.14
C VAL A 65 -8.33 7.29 1.44
N GLY A 66 -7.79 6.11 1.11
CA GLY A 66 -6.38 5.83 1.33
C GLY A 66 -5.44 6.72 0.50
N PHE A 67 -5.80 6.99 -0.76
CA PHE A 67 -5.07 7.92 -1.61
C PHE A 67 -5.09 9.34 -1.04
N LEU A 68 -6.23 9.83 -0.56
CA LEU A 68 -6.32 11.16 0.06
C LEU A 68 -5.47 11.25 1.33
N LEU A 69 -5.45 10.20 2.16
CA LEU A 69 -4.59 10.14 3.35
C LEU A 69 -3.10 10.11 3.01
N GLY A 70 -2.72 9.37 1.96
CA GLY A 70 -1.34 9.33 1.46
C GLY A 70 -0.91 10.64 0.80
N ALA A 71 -1.78 11.26 0.00
CA ALA A 71 -1.54 12.57 -0.61
C ALA A 71 -1.43 13.67 0.46
N PHE A 72 -2.27 13.63 1.49
CA PHE A 72 -2.18 14.53 2.64
C PHE A 72 -0.82 14.40 3.34
N ARG A 73 -0.37 13.17 3.60
CA ARG A 73 0.95 12.90 4.19
C ARG A 73 2.08 13.48 3.35
N LEU A 74 2.05 13.22 2.04
CA LEU A 74 3.05 13.76 1.12
C LEU A 74 3.04 15.30 1.11
N ALA A 75 1.85 15.92 1.13
CA ALA A 75 1.71 17.37 1.20
C ALA A 75 2.23 17.98 2.51
N VAL A 76 2.21 17.23 3.62
CA VAL A 76 2.79 17.65 4.90
C VAL A 76 4.32 17.45 4.91
N ASP A 77 4.84 16.38 4.30
CA ASP A 77 6.28 16.09 4.29
C ASP A 77 7.06 16.94 3.30
N THR A 78 6.44 17.32 2.17
CA THR A 78 7.12 18.02 1.07
C THR A 78 7.64 19.42 1.48
N PRO A 79 6.87 20.29 2.19
CA PRO A 79 7.36 21.59 2.66
C PRO A 79 8.57 21.52 3.59
N VAL A 80 8.58 20.54 4.49
CA VAL A 80 9.67 20.32 5.45
C VAL A 80 10.90 19.79 4.72
N SER A 81 10.72 18.83 3.80
CA SER A 81 11.81 18.27 2.99
C SER A 81 12.43 19.32 2.07
N LEU A 82 11.62 20.22 1.50
CA LEU A 82 12.10 21.32 0.64
C LEU A 82 12.79 22.46 1.40
N GLY A 83 12.74 22.47 2.73
CA GLY A 83 13.28 23.56 3.53
C GLY A 83 12.62 24.92 3.23
N MET A 84 11.32 24.94 2.90
CA MET A 84 10.61 26.19 2.59
C MET A 84 10.71 27.20 3.74
N ALA A 85 10.82 28.49 3.42
CA ALA A 85 10.93 29.56 4.41
C ALA A 85 9.76 29.50 5.41
N GLY A 86 10.08 29.32 6.70
CA GLY A 86 9.10 29.13 7.78
C GLY A 86 8.84 27.67 8.19
N PHE A 87 9.18 26.69 7.36
CA PHE A 87 9.04 25.24 7.63
C PHE A 87 10.36 24.48 7.68
N ALA A 88 11.49 25.16 7.46
CA ALA A 88 12.83 24.57 7.49
C ALA A 88 13.22 23.93 8.85
N GLN A 89 12.61 24.39 9.95
CA GLN A 89 12.78 23.80 11.29
C GLN A 89 11.62 22.85 11.66
N GLY A 90 10.78 22.49 10.69
CA GLY A 90 9.55 21.73 10.88
C GLY A 90 8.34 22.60 11.24
N TYR A 91 7.22 21.94 11.49
CA TYR A 91 6.00 22.58 11.98
C TYR A 91 6.12 22.99 13.46
N PRO A 92 5.27 23.91 13.97
CA PRO A 92 5.25 24.25 15.39
C PRO A 92 5.09 23.00 16.26
N THR A 93 5.96 22.83 17.26
CA THR A 93 5.98 21.66 18.14
C THR A 93 4.63 21.48 18.84
N GLY A 94 4.09 20.26 18.79
CA GLY A 94 2.76 19.93 19.32
C GLY A 94 1.57 20.28 18.42
N SER A 95 1.79 20.91 17.25
CA SER A 95 0.73 21.09 16.25
C SER A 95 0.34 19.76 15.58
N PHE A 96 -0.87 19.66 15.06
CA PHE A 96 -1.34 18.48 14.32
C PHE A 96 -0.41 18.11 13.16
N LEU A 97 0.07 19.11 12.40
CA LEU A 97 0.99 18.90 11.28
C LEU A 97 2.37 18.44 11.74
N TRP A 98 2.83 18.88 12.92
CA TRP A 98 4.06 18.38 13.52
C TRP A 98 3.94 16.91 13.91
N ILE A 99 2.81 16.49 14.50
CA ILE A 99 2.57 15.09 14.85
C ILE A 99 2.58 14.24 13.58
N VAL A 100 1.82 14.64 12.56
CA VAL A 100 1.79 13.91 11.28
C VAL A 100 3.20 13.83 10.70
N ASN A 101 3.93 14.94 10.56
CA ASN A 101 5.29 14.99 10.03
C ASN A 101 6.27 14.06 10.78
N ASN A 102 6.20 14.00 12.11
CA ASN A 102 7.13 13.22 12.93
C ASN A 102 6.76 11.73 13.06
N VAL A 103 5.57 11.30 12.63
CA VAL A 103 5.21 9.88 12.61
C VAL A 103 6.06 9.16 11.55
N TYR A 104 6.77 8.11 11.98
CA TYR A 104 7.55 7.28 11.06
C TYR A 104 6.65 6.67 9.97
N PHE A 105 7.12 6.70 8.71
CA PHE A 105 6.30 6.42 7.54
C PHE A 105 5.60 5.05 7.61
N GLN A 106 6.23 4.05 8.23
CA GLN A 106 5.67 2.71 8.36
C GLN A 106 4.45 2.67 9.29
N TYR A 107 4.45 3.44 10.38
CA TYR A 107 3.28 3.55 11.26
C TYR A 107 2.13 4.28 10.57
N TYR A 108 2.45 5.31 9.78
CA TYR A 108 1.45 5.99 8.97
C TYR A 108 0.87 5.07 7.88
N SER A 109 1.70 4.26 7.24
CA SER A 109 1.28 3.21 6.29
C SER A 109 0.29 2.23 6.91
N LEU A 110 0.58 1.74 8.12
CA LEU A 110 -0.34 0.88 8.89
C LEU A 110 -1.65 1.60 9.20
N PHE A 111 -1.60 2.88 9.56
CA PHE A 111 -2.79 3.70 9.77
C PHE A 111 -3.66 3.80 8.51
N ILE A 112 -3.06 4.12 7.34
CA ILE A 112 -3.77 4.12 6.05
C ILE A 112 -4.40 2.75 5.79
N PHE A 113 -3.64 1.67 5.98
CA PHE A 113 -4.13 0.30 5.78
C PHE A 113 -5.41 0.02 6.59
N VAL A 114 -5.38 0.32 7.89
CA VAL A 114 -6.52 0.09 8.80
C VAL A 114 -7.71 0.94 8.37
N VAL A 115 -7.52 2.23 8.08
CA VAL A 115 -8.61 3.12 7.65
C VAL A 115 -9.21 2.67 6.31
N SER A 116 -8.39 2.26 5.36
CA SER A 116 -8.84 1.71 4.08
C SER A 116 -9.62 0.41 4.27
N CYS A 117 -9.17 -0.50 5.13
CA CYS A 117 -9.91 -1.72 5.47
C CYS A 117 -11.27 -1.41 6.07
N LEU A 118 -11.33 -0.51 7.06
CA LEU A 118 -12.57 -0.09 7.69
C LEU A 118 -13.52 0.56 6.69
N THR A 119 -13.01 1.46 5.85
CA THR A 119 -13.81 2.12 4.80
C THR A 119 -14.36 1.10 3.81
N MET A 120 -13.53 0.15 3.37
CA MET A 120 -13.93 -0.91 2.45
C MET A 120 -15.07 -1.74 3.02
N VAL A 121 -14.95 -2.16 4.28
CA VAL A 121 -15.96 -2.95 4.99
C VAL A 121 -17.23 -2.12 5.18
N VAL A 122 -17.15 -0.95 5.81
CA VAL A 122 -18.31 -0.10 6.11
C VAL A 122 -19.08 0.22 4.82
N VAL A 123 -18.41 0.75 3.80
CA VAL A 123 -19.06 1.12 2.54
C VAL A 123 -19.65 -0.09 1.82
N SER A 124 -18.94 -1.24 1.81
CA SER A 124 -19.49 -2.47 1.20
C SER A 124 -20.71 -2.99 1.95
N THR A 125 -20.77 -2.83 3.28
CA THR A 125 -21.92 -3.28 4.07
C THR A 125 -23.13 -2.36 3.96
N LEU A 126 -22.91 -1.06 3.74
CA LEU A 126 -23.95 -0.04 3.55
C LEU A 126 -24.48 0.01 2.10
N THR A 127 -23.77 -0.58 1.15
CA THR A 127 -24.17 -0.63 -0.26
C THR A 127 -24.72 -2.01 -0.63
N ALA A 128 -25.35 -2.10 -1.80
CA ALA A 128 -25.93 -3.35 -2.29
C ALA A 128 -24.88 -4.47 -2.36
N ALA A 129 -25.28 -5.67 -1.95
CA ALA A 129 -24.42 -6.85 -2.06
C ALA A 129 -24.07 -7.11 -3.53
N PRO A 130 -22.83 -7.59 -3.82
CA PRO A 130 -22.47 -7.96 -5.18
C PRO A 130 -23.32 -9.13 -5.66
N GLU A 131 -23.70 -9.10 -6.94
CA GLU A 131 -24.41 -10.21 -7.58
C GLU A 131 -23.52 -11.47 -7.58
N ALA A 132 -24.08 -12.61 -7.16
CA ALA A 132 -23.38 -13.89 -7.06
C ALA A 132 -22.53 -14.28 -8.29
N PRO A 133 -22.97 -14.10 -9.56
CA PRO A 133 -22.14 -14.44 -10.72
C PRO A 133 -20.90 -13.55 -10.90
N LYS A 134 -20.87 -12.33 -10.35
CA LYS A 134 -19.74 -11.39 -10.49
C LYS A 134 -18.58 -11.69 -9.54
N VAL A 135 -18.77 -12.60 -8.58
CA VAL A 135 -17.76 -12.97 -7.58
C VAL A 135 -17.33 -14.44 -7.65
N THR A 136 -17.92 -15.24 -8.54
CA THR A 136 -17.53 -16.64 -8.77
C THR A 136 -16.04 -16.73 -9.14
N ASN A 137 -15.27 -17.60 -8.47
CA ASN A 137 -13.82 -17.76 -8.63
C ASN A 137 -12.93 -16.54 -8.33
N LEU A 138 -13.48 -15.45 -7.80
CA LEU A 138 -12.70 -14.26 -7.43
C LEU A 138 -12.39 -14.15 -5.94
N THR A 139 -13.02 -14.98 -5.10
CA THR A 139 -12.80 -14.99 -3.64
C THR A 139 -12.56 -16.39 -3.12
N PHE A 140 -11.87 -16.54 -1.99
CA PHE A 140 -11.63 -17.86 -1.37
C PHE A 140 -12.93 -18.63 -1.09
N ALA A 141 -14.02 -17.92 -0.81
CA ALA A 141 -15.33 -18.51 -0.53
C ALA A 141 -16.11 -18.92 -1.79
N THR A 142 -15.68 -18.49 -2.98
CA THR A 142 -16.36 -18.73 -4.27
C THR A 142 -15.52 -19.54 -5.25
N VAL A 143 -14.40 -20.12 -4.78
CA VAL A 143 -13.56 -21.04 -5.58
C VAL A 143 -14.36 -22.29 -5.93
N THR A 144 -14.52 -22.57 -7.22
CA THR A 144 -15.17 -23.79 -7.71
C THR A 144 -14.25 -25.01 -7.53
N ALA A 145 -14.85 -26.20 -7.47
CA ALA A 145 -14.09 -27.45 -7.36
C ALA A 145 -13.08 -27.61 -8.52
N GLU A 146 -13.46 -27.20 -9.73
CA GLU A 146 -12.62 -27.21 -10.93
C GLU A 146 -11.38 -26.29 -10.79
N SER A 147 -11.54 -25.05 -10.31
CA SER A 147 -10.41 -24.14 -10.09
C SER A 147 -9.50 -24.62 -8.96
N ARG A 148 -10.03 -25.34 -7.97
CA ARG A 148 -9.25 -25.96 -6.89
C ARG A 148 -8.41 -27.14 -7.39
N GLU A 149 -8.96 -27.94 -8.31
CA GLU A 149 -8.23 -29.04 -8.95
C GLU A 149 -7.11 -28.51 -9.86
N GLN A 150 -7.39 -27.48 -10.66
CA GLN A 150 -6.36 -26.81 -11.47
C GLN A 150 -5.25 -26.22 -10.61
N SER A 151 -5.59 -25.58 -9.49
CA SER A 151 -4.61 -25.04 -8.53
C SER A 151 -3.82 -26.13 -7.80
N ARG A 152 -4.34 -27.37 -7.67
CA ARG A 152 -3.58 -28.50 -7.11
C ARG A 152 -2.70 -29.16 -8.15
N ALA A 153 -3.14 -29.18 -9.41
CA ALA A 153 -2.35 -29.70 -10.52
C ALA A 153 -1.18 -28.78 -10.89
N SER A 154 -1.20 -27.51 -10.47
CA SER A 154 -0.18 -26.53 -10.83
C SER A 154 1.11 -26.61 -10.02
N TRP A 155 1.16 -27.32 -8.89
CA TRP A 155 2.35 -27.44 -8.05
C TRP A 155 2.68 -28.90 -7.74
N ASN A 156 3.98 -29.19 -7.67
CA ASN A 156 4.53 -30.51 -7.40
C ASN A 156 5.20 -30.54 -6.01
N ARG A 157 5.57 -31.75 -5.55
CA ARG A 157 6.28 -31.96 -4.28
C ARG A 157 7.59 -31.20 -4.19
N TRP A 158 8.28 -31.00 -5.31
CA TRP A 158 9.51 -30.21 -5.36
C TRP A 158 9.28 -28.73 -5.03
N ASP A 159 8.14 -28.15 -5.45
CA ASP A 159 7.81 -26.76 -5.12
C ASP A 159 7.62 -26.58 -3.62
N VAL A 160 7.00 -27.56 -2.96
CA VAL A 160 6.83 -27.57 -1.50
C VAL A 160 8.17 -27.75 -0.78
N ILE A 161 8.99 -28.69 -1.21
CA ILE A 161 10.31 -28.94 -0.61
C ILE A 161 11.17 -27.68 -0.73
N ASN A 162 11.24 -27.09 -1.92
CA ASN A 162 12.01 -25.87 -2.16
C ASN A 162 11.48 -24.71 -1.33
N SER A 163 10.15 -24.54 -1.22
CA SER A 163 9.54 -23.52 -0.35
C SER A 163 9.92 -23.73 1.12
N GLY A 164 9.90 -24.99 1.60
CA GLY A 164 10.31 -25.35 2.95
C GLY A 164 11.79 -25.06 3.23
N VAL A 165 12.67 -25.38 2.28
CA VAL A 165 14.11 -25.08 2.38
C VAL A 165 14.34 -23.58 2.46
N VAL A 166 13.69 -22.79 1.60
CA VAL A 166 13.81 -21.32 1.62
C VAL A 166 13.34 -20.75 2.96
N LEU A 167 12.19 -21.20 3.48
CA LEU A 167 11.69 -20.76 4.78
C LEU A 167 12.65 -21.15 5.91
N GLY A 168 13.24 -22.35 5.86
CA GLY A 168 14.25 -22.80 6.82
C GLY A 168 15.51 -21.95 6.81
N LEU A 169 16.03 -21.63 5.62
CA LEU A 169 17.20 -20.75 5.46
C LEU A 169 16.94 -19.34 5.99
N ILE A 170 15.75 -18.77 5.72
CA ILE A 170 15.35 -17.47 6.25
C ILE A 170 15.33 -17.52 7.79
N LEU A 171 14.68 -18.54 8.37
CA LEU A 171 14.60 -18.69 9.82
C LEU A 171 15.98 -18.85 10.47
N LEU A 172 16.84 -19.67 9.88
CA LEU A 172 18.23 -19.86 10.35
C LEU A 172 19.02 -18.55 10.30
N ALA A 173 18.89 -17.77 9.22
CA ALA A 173 19.55 -16.47 9.13
C ALA A 173 19.06 -15.51 10.23
N TYR A 174 17.74 -15.43 10.46
CA TYR A 174 17.18 -14.61 11.54
C TYR A 174 17.67 -15.04 12.92
N LEU A 175 17.73 -16.35 13.19
CA LEU A 175 18.23 -16.89 14.47
C LEU A 175 19.74 -16.69 14.64
N TYR A 176 20.52 -16.72 13.57
CA TYR A 176 21.96 -16.49 13.62
C TYR A 176 22.32 -15.04 13.93
N PHE A 177 21.60 -14.08 13.34
CA PHE A 177 21.84 -12.63 13.53
C PHE A 177 21.08 -12.00 14.70
N THR A 178 20.43 -12.81 15.54
CA THR A 178 19.78 -12.35 16.79
C THR A 178 20.67 -12.53 18.03
N GLY A 179 21.90 -13.03 17.88
CA GLY A 179 22.97 -12.97 18.88
C GLY A 179 23.88 -11.77 18.67
#